data_AF-A0A3B9WN32-F1
#
_entry.id   AF-A0A3B9WN32-F1
#
_cell.length_a   1.000
_cell.length_b   1.000
_cell.length_c   1.000
_cell.angle_alpha   90.00
_cell.angle_beta   90.00
_cell.angle_gamma   90.00
#
_symmetry.space_group_name_H-M   'P 1'
#
loop_
_entity.id
_entity.type
_entity.pdbx_description
1 polymer ?
#
loop_
_entity_poly.entity_id
_entity_poly.type
_entity_poly.pdbx_seq_one_letter_code
_entity_poly.pdbx_strand_id
1 'polypeptide(L)'
;MQSSQVHELSVGDPAHINRRLWWALPILTIAWIGLVAIVAASLTPLKLWELAPGSAEQVSNRLTFEKSTLSKVMRYPAKTPILFVTAFGSKLSALDAFAGALDNDVDVQTYKERYGTSTPSEQQRLGYQSMTTAKQIAEYVAYTRLGLDASFVYGDIIVEELVCLDSPGPLSGCKQLKLGDIITSLDGKPTPTLLELSPLMAG
;
A
#
# COMPACT_ATOMS: atom_id res chain seq x y z
N MET A 1 25.43 87.35 40.29
CA MET A 1 26.55 86.57 40.88
C MET A 1 26.18 85.10 40.76
N GLN A 2 27.11 84.27 40.31
CA GLN A 2 26.92 82.91 39.79
C GLN A 2 27.52 81.86 40.71
N SER A 3 26.78 80.77 40.97
CA SER A 3 27.23 79.42 41.36
C SER A 3 25.95 78.64 41.75
N SER A 4 25.70 77.36 41.47
CA SER A 4 26.43 76.29 40.80
C SER A 4 25.41 75.19 40.45
N GLN A 5 25.70 74.40 39.43
CA GLN A 5 24.90 73.26 38.99
C GLN A 5 24.84 72.12 40.03
N VAL A 6 23.72 71.40 40.08
CA VAL A 6 23.73 69.95 40.34
C VAL A 6 22.76 69.29 39.35
N HIS A 7 23.32 68.57 38.39
CA HIS A 7 22.64 67.51 37.65
C HIS A 7 22.62 66.26 38.53
N GLU A 8 21.45 65.67 38.77
CA GLU A 8 21.37 64.29 39.23
C GLU A 8 20.19 63.59 38.56
N LEU A 9 20.46 62.37 38.09
CA LEU A 9 19.66 61.62 37.14
C LEU A 9 18.35 61.14 37.78
N SER A 10 17.21 61.48 37.18
CA SER A 10 15.96 60.79 37.47
C SER A 10 15.99 59.41 36.82
N VAL A 11 16.30 58.43 37.65
CA VAL A 11 16.16 56.99 37.46
C VAL A 11 14.93 56.66 36.61
N GLY A 12 15.15 55.90 35.53
CA GLY A 12 14.10 55.42 34.66
C GLY A 12 13.06 54.63 35.42
N ASP A 13 11.79 54.88 35.10
CA ASP A 13 10.62 54.19 35.64
C ASP A 13 10.84 52.67 35.68
N PRO A 14 10.58 52.00 36.82
CA PRO A 14 10.54 50.54 36.83
C PRO A 14 9.38 50.13 35.94
N ALA A 15 9.69 49.36 34.88
CA ALA A 15 8.69 48.76 34.03
C ALA A 15 7.64 48.07 34.90
N HIS A 16 6.41 48.60 34.92
CA HIS A 16 5.27 47.94 35.54
C HIS A 16 5.05 46.60 34.83
N ILE A 17 5.59 45.52 35.39
CA ILE A 17 5.38 44.16 34.91
C ILE A 17 3.90 43.84 35.14
N ASN A 18 3.12 43.99 34.08
CA ASN A 18 1.70 43.72 34.08
C ASN A 18 1.48 42.25 34.47
N ARG A 19 0.77 41.99 35.58
CA ARG A 19 0.50 40.65 36.14
C ARG A 19 -0.16 39.69 35.12
N ARG A 20 -0.74 40.24 34.05
CA ARG A 20 -1.30 39.52 32.89
C ARG A 20 -0.22 38.91 31.97
N LEU A 21 0.99 39.48 31.90
CA LEU A 21 2.11 38.96 31.10
C LEU A 21 2.78 37.74 31.74
N TRP A 22 2.63 37.55 33.06
CA TRP A 22 3.21 36.39 33.77
C TRP A 22 2.57 35.06 33.37
N TRP A 23 1.30 35.06 32.95
CA TRP A 23 0.61 33.90 32.38
C TRP A 23 0.78 33.76 30.86
N ALA A 24 1.15 34.84 30.17
CA ALA A 24 1.33 34.80 28.72
C ALA A 24 2.58 34.01 28.32
N LEU A 25 3.67 34.14 29.08
CA LEU A 25 4.93 33.40 28.85
C LEU A 25 4.75 31.87 28.93
N PRO A 26 4.16 31.26 29.98
CA PRO A 26 3.96 29.82 30.03
C PRO A 26 2.99 29.31 28.96
N ILE A 27 1.96 30.09 28.58
CA ILE A 27 1.04 29.71 27.50
C ILE A 27 1.79 29.69 26.16
N LEU A 28 2.62 30.72 25.91
CA LEU A 28 3.41 30.80 24.69
C LEU A 28 4.42 29.64 24.60
N THR A 29 5.09 29.28 25.70
CA THR A 29 6.05 28.16 25.70
C THR A 29 5.35 26.83 25.48
N ILE A 30 4.18 26.58 26.07
CA ILE A 30 3.40 25.36 25.83
C ILE A 30 2.96 25.29 24.36
N ALA A 31 2.47 26.40 23.79
CA ALA A 31 2.09 26.44 22.38
C ALA A 31 3.28 26.16 21.45
N TRP A 32 4.45 26.71 21.76
CA TRP A 32 5.69 26.44 21.02
C TRP A 32 6.13 24.98 21.11
N ILE A 33 6.08 24.40 22.31
CA ILE A 33 6.42 22.98 22.53
C ILE A 33 5.45 22.08 21.76
N GLY A 34 4.14 22.38 21.80
CA GLY A 34 3.13 21.66 21.04
C GLY A 34 3.39 21.71 19.53
N LEU A 35 3.72 22.89 19.00
CA LEU A 35 4.05 23.06 17.59
C LEU A 35 5.29 22.27 17.18
N VAL A 36 6.36 22.33 18.00
CA VAL A 36 7.58 21.53 17.77
C VAL A 36 7.28 20.04 17.82
N ALA A 37 6.45 19.58 18.74
CA ALA A 37 6.07 18.17 18.86
C ALA A 37 5.28 17.69 17.63
N ILE A 38 4.34 18.50 17.12
CA ILE A 38 3.56 18.17 15.91
C ILE A 38 4.49 18.06 14.69
N VAL A 39 5.40 19.02 14.52
CA VAL A 39 6.38 18.99 13.43
C VAL A 39 7.29 17.77 13.54
N ALA A 40 7.77 17.46 14.75
CA ALA A 40 8.59 16.27 14.97
C ALA A 40 7.83 14.98 14.64
N ALA A 41 6.58 14.84 15.09
CA ALA A 41 5.75 13.66 14.84
C ALA A 41 5.43 13.46 13.35
N SER A 42 5.21 14.55 12.61
CA SER A 42 4.99 14.53 11.15
C SER A 42 6.24 14.10 10.38
N LEU A 43 7.43 14.41 10.89
CA LEU A 43 8.70 14.05 10.24
C LEU A 43 9.22 12.66 10.62
N THR A 44 8.69 12.03 11.68
CA THR A 44 9.12 10.69 12.11
C THR A 44 8.30 9.60 11.40
N PRO A 45 8.87 8.87 10.41
CA PRO A 45 8.20 7.75 9.79
C PRO A 45 8.11 6.56 10.74
N LEU A 46 6.93 5.96 10.84
CA LEU A 46 6.73 4.70 11.56
C LEU A 46 6.78 3.52 10.61
N LYS A 47 6.95 2.31 11.17
CA LYS A 47 6.77 1.04 10.45
C LYS A 47 5.29 0.66 10.39
N LEU A 48 4.46 1.65 10.04
CA LEU A 48 3.03 1.53 9.87
C LEU A 48 2.70 1.95 8.45
N TRP A 49 1.59 1.41 7.98
CA TRP A 49 1.22 1.46 6.59
C TRP A 49 -0.29 1.62 6.49
N GLU A 50 -0.75 2.59 5.72
CA GLU A 50 -2.18 2.76 5.46
C GLU A 50 -2.61 1.92 4.27
N LEU A 51 -3.84 1.41 4.33
CA LEU A 51 -4.63 1.07 3.17
C LEU A 51 -5.86 1.99 3.18
N ALA A 52 -5.88 2.95 2.27
CA ALA A 52 -6.96 3.93 2.16
C ALA A 52 -7.56 3.91 0.76
N PRO A 53 -8.90 4.08 0.61
CA PRO A 53 -9.53 4.19 -0.69
C PRO A 53 -9.05 5.46 -1.40
N GLY A 54 -8.72 5.32 -2.68
CA GLY A 54 -8.39 6.44 -3.56
C GLY A 54 -9.59 6.87 -4.41
N SER A 55 -9.32 7.30 -5.64
CA SER A 55 -10.37 7.67 -6.60
C SER A 55 -10.98 6.45 -7.29
N ALA A 56 -12.24 6.61 -7.71
CA ALA A 56 -12.96 5.67 -8.57
C ALA A 56 -13.35 6.39 -9.87
N GLU A 57 -12.63 6.10 -10.95
CA GLU A 57 -12.80 6.75 -12.25
C GLU A 57 -13.54 5.86 -13.24
N GLN A 58 -14.52 6.38 -13.96
CA GLN A 58 -15.25 5.60 -14.96
C GLN A 58 -14.42 5.42 -16.24
N VAL A 59 -14.09 4.16 -16.58
CA VAL A 59 -13.25 3.84 -17.74
C VAL A 59 -14.00 3.15 -18.88
N SER A 60 -15.30 2.90 -18.74
CA SER A 60 -16.13 2.28 -19.79
C SER A 60 -16.00 2.95 -21.15
N ASN A 61 -15.98 4.29 -21.19
CA ASN A 61 -15.92 5.07 -22.43
C ASN A 61 -14.55 5.02 -23.12
N ARG A 62 -13.52 4.46 -22.46
CA ARG A 62 -12.18 4.27 -23.02
C ARG A 62 -12.02 2.93 -23.74
N LEU A 63 -12.97 2.01 -23.56
CA LEU A 63 -12.96 0.70 -24.19
C LEU A 63 -13.72 0.75 -25.51
N THR A 64 -13.00 0.73 -26.62
CA THR A 64 -13.59 0.70 -27.96
C THR A 64 -12.99 -0.41 -28.80
N PHE A 65 -13.82 -1.01 -29.64
CA PHE A 65 -13.37 -1.96 -30.65
C PHE A 65 -13.14 -1.22 -31.95
N GLU A 66 -12.11 -1.63 -32.69
CA GLU A 66 -11.88 -1.11 -34.03
C GLU A 66 -13.03 -1.50 -34.96
N LYS A 67 -13.38 -0.64 -35.92
CA LYS A 67 -14.50 -0.86 -36.85
C LYS A 67 -14.38 -2.16 -37.64
N SER A 68 -13.15 -2.56 -37.98
CA SER A 68 -12.80 -3.78 -38.71
C SER A 68 -13.09 -5.06 -37.91
N THR A 69 -13.05 -4.98 -36.58
CA THR A 69 -13.26 -6.10 -35.65
C THR A 69 -14.72 -6.25 -35.23
N LEU A 70 -15.53 -5.18 -35.35
CA LEU A 70 -16.95 -5.18 -34.95
C LEU A 70 -17.81 -6.25 -35.64
N SER A 71 -17.46 -6.65 -36.87
CA SER A 71 -18.18 -7.67 -37.64
C SER A 71 -17.79 -9.11 -37.29
N LYS A 72 -16.68 -9.29 -36.56
CA LYS A 72 -16.11 -10.61 -36.23
C LYS A 72 -16.32 -11.01 -34.78
N VAL A 73 -16.94 -10.16 -33.98
CA VAL A 73 -16.91 -10.26 -32.51
C VAL A 73 -18.31 -10.16 -31.90
N MET A 74 -18.65 -11.12 -31.04
CA MET A 74 -19.84 -11.04 -30.19
C MET A 74 -19.62 -10.03 -29.05
N ARG A 75 -20.58 -9.12 -28.86
CA ARG A 75 -20.51 -8.06 -27.84
C ARG A 75 -21.57 -8.25 -26.78
N TYR A 76 -21.16 -8.12 -25.52
CA TYR A 76 -22.04 -8.11 -24.36
C TYR A 76 -21.88 -6.76 -23.65
N PRO A 77 -22.78 -5.78 -23.87
CA PRO A 77 -22.66 -4.48 -23.21
C PRO A 77 -22.83 -4.65 -21.70
N ALA A 78 -21.92 -4.04 -20.93
CA ALA A 78 -22.03 -3.99 -19.49
C ALA A 78 -23.26 -3.13 -19.10
N LYS A 79 -24.11 -3.66 -18.21
CA LYS A 79 -25.28 -2.92 -17.69
C LYS A 79 -24.88 -1.85 -16.68
N THR A 80 -23.70 -1.98 -16.08
CA THR A 80 -23.16 -1.10 -15.06
C THR A 80 -21.83 -0.47 -15.53
N PRO A 81 -21.49 0.72 -15.03
CA PRO A 81 -20.21 1.35 -15.35
C PRO A 81 -19.04 0.50 -14.83
N ILE A 82 -17.95 0.48 -15.60
CA ILE A 82 -16.68 -0.12 -15.21
C ILE A 82 -15.84 0.99 -14.59
N LEU A 83 -15.47 0.82 -13.32
CA LEU A 83 -14.72 1.79 -12.55
C LEU A 83 -13.28 1.30 -12.36
N PHE A 84 -12.32 2.19 -12.54
CA PHE A 84 -10.94 2.02 -12.14
C PHE A 84 -10.75 2.62 -10.77
N VAL A 85 -10.50 1.76 -9.77
CA VAL A 85 -10.31 2.17 -8.38
C VAL A 85 -8.82 2.19 -8.05
N THR A 86 -8.40 3.23 -7.32
CA THR A 86 -7.05 3.31 -6.76
C THR A 86 -7.11 3.10 -5.25
N ALA A 87 -6.04 2.54 -4.68
CA ALA A 87 -5.86 2.40 -3.24
C ALA A 87 -4.48 2.93 -2.86
N PHE A 88 -4.40 3.72 -1.80
CA PHE A 88 -3.14 4.21 -1.27
C PHE A 88 -2.54 3.20 -0.30
N GLY A 89 -1.21 3.05 -0.35
CA GLY A 89 -0.45 2.02 0.37
C GLY A 89 0.82 2.56 1.03
N SER A 90 0.83 3.85 1.40
CA SER A 90 2.03 4.56 1.79
C SER A 90 2.48 4.24 3.23
N LYS A 91 3.72 4.61 3.59
CA LYS A 91 4.22 4.53 4.98
C LYS A 91 3.72 5.73 5.76
N LEU A 92 3.24 5.51 6.97
CA LEU A 92 2.68 6.56 7.82
C LEU A 92 3.74 7.21 8.72
N SER A 93 3.65 8.52 8.93
CA SER A 93 4.32 9.18 10.06
C SER A 93 3.59 8.87 11.37
N ALA A 94 4.17 9.28 12.50
CA ALA A 94 3.50 9.13 13.80
C ALA A 94 2.20 9.92 13.89
N LEU A 95 2.16 11.10 13.26
CA LEU A 95 0.95 11.91 13.19
C LEU A 95 -0.11 11.26 12.29
N ASP A 96 0.29 10.76 11.11
CA ASP A 96 -0.65 10.15 10.17
C ASP A 96 -1.21 8.83 10.70
N ALA A 97 -0.41 8.04 11.42
CA ALA A 97 -0.88 6.82 12.08
C ALA A 97 -1.93 7.12 13.16
N PHE A 98 -1.77 8.21 13.92
CA PHE A 98 -2.78 8.64 14.89
C PHE A 98 -4.06 9.12 14.22
N ALA A 99 -3.94 9.91 13.15
CA ALA A 99 -5.10 10.35 12.37
C ALA A 99 -5.84 9.19 11.71
N GLY A 100 -5.11 8.27 11.08
CA GLY A 100 -5.67 7.08 10.43
C GLY A 100 -6.34 6.12 11.42
N ALA A 101 -5.83 6.01 12.66
CA ALA A 101 -6.48 5.21 13.70
C ALA A 101 -7.85 5.77 14.15
N LEU A 102 -8.15 7.04 13.87
CA LEU A 102 -9.43 7.68 14.17
C LEU A 102 -10.40 7.66 12.97
N ASP A 103 -9.90 7.39 11.76
CA ASP A 103 -10.68 7.33 10.54
C ASP A 103 -11.11 5.90 10.23
N ASN A 104 -12.40 5.66 10.04
CA ASN A 104 -12.91 4.32 9.73
C ASN A 104 -12.60 3.88 8.28
N ASP A 105 -12.25 4.82 7.40
CA ASP A 105 -11.94 4.54 6.01
C ASP A 105 -10.45 4.21 5.78
N VAL A 106 -9.62 4.31 6.82
CA VAL A 106 -8.17 4.04 6.76
C VAL A 106 -7.81 2.83 7.61
N ASP A 107 -7.33 1.77 6.96
CA ASP A 107 -6.82 0.61 7.67
C ASP A 107 -5.30 0.76 7.93
N VAL A 108 -4.94 0.90 9.21
CA VAL A 108 -3.55 1.07 9.65
C VAL A 108 -2.95 -0.30 9.98
N GLN A 109 -2.08 -0.78 9.10
CA GLN A 109 -1.47 -2.09 9.20
C GLN A 109 -0.02 -2.03 9.71
N THR A 110 0.33 -3.00 10.54
CA THR A 110 1.72 -3.30 10.91
C THR A 110 2.44 -4.02 9.77
N TYR A 111 3.77 -4.10 9.87
CA TYR A 111 4.58 -4.87 8.90
C TYR A 111 4.10 -6.32 8.76
N LYS A 112 3.74 -6.98 9.87
CA LYS A 112 3.32 -8.39 9.87
C LYS A 112 1.95 -8.57 9.21
N GLU A 113 1.03 -7.64 9.40
CA GLU A 113 -0.29 -7.69 8.75
C GLU A 113 -0.18 -7.43 7.25
N ARG A 114 0.65 -6.47 6.85
CA ARG A 114 0.85 -6.14 5.43
C ARG A 114 1.69 -7.18 4.68
N TYR A 115 2.82 -7.57 5.26
CA TYR A 115 3.84 -8.36 4.56
C TYR A 115 3.94 -9.82 5.03
N GLY A 116 3.28 -10.19 6.14
CA GLY A 116 3.38 -11.52 6.73
C GLY A 116 4.82 -11.84 7.13
N THR A 117 5.34 -12.94 6.58
CA THR A 117 6.73 -13.37 6.73
C THR A 117 7.63 -12.92 5.57
N SER A 118 7.07 -12.30 4.54
CA SER A 118 7.77 -11.91 3.32
C SER A 118 8.34 -10.50 3.41
N THR A 119 9.27 -10.18 2.53
CA THR A 119 9.78 -8.82 2.35
C THR A 119 8.92 -8.02 1.36
N PRO A 120 8.91 -6.67 1.42
CA PRO A 120 8.20 -5.85 0.45
C PRO A 120 8.66 -6.09 -1.00
N SER A 121 9.96 -6.34 -1.19
CA SER A 121 10.54 -6.66 -2.50
C SER A 121 10.06 -8.00 -3.06
N GLU A 122 9.93 -9.01 -2.20
CA GLU A 122 9.41 -10.32 -2.61
C GLU A 122 7.94 -10.23 -2.99
N GLN A 123 7.11 -9.57 -2.17
CA GLN A 123 5.71 -9.36 -2.49
C GLN A 123 5.51 -8.53 -3.76
N GLN A 124 6.33 -7.49 -3.96
CA GLN A 124 6.27 -6.70 -5.18
C GLN A 124 6.61 -7.54 -6.42
N ARG A 125 7.66 -8.37 -6.34
CA ARG A 125 8.03 -9.29 -7.44
C ARG A 125 6.90 -10.27 -7.74
N LEU A 126 6.34 -10.92 -6.72
CA LEU A 126 5.22 -11.85 -6.87
C LEU A 126 3.99 -11.15 -7.47
N GLY A 127 3.63 -9.97 -6.95
CA GLY A 127 2.53 -9.17 -7.48
C GLY A 127 2.70 -8.82 -8.96
N TYR A 128 3.91 -8.46 -9.41
CA TYR A 128 4.18 -8.24 -10.83
C TYR A 128 4.06 -9.50 -11.68
N GLN A 129 4.53 -10.63 -11.15
CA GLN A 129 4.41 -11.93 -11.82
C GLN A 129 2.92 -12.30 -11.97
N SER A 130 2.15 -12.31 -10.88
CA SER A 130 0.73 -12.61 -10.91
C SER A 130 -0.06 -11.63 -11.79
N MET A 131 0.26 -10.33 -11.79
CA MET A 131 -0.38 -9.35 -12.69
C MET A 131 -0.08 -9.66 -14.17
N THR A 132 1.14 -10.06 -14.49
CA THR A 132 1.53 -10.41 -15.87
C THR A 132 0.80 -11.67 -16.34
N THR A 133 0.79 -12.71 -15.51
CA THR A 133 0.06 -13.95 -15.77
C THR A 133 -1.45 -13.70 -15.92
N ALA A 134 -2.04 -12.89 -15.03
CA ALA A 134 -3.45 -12.53 -15.09
C ALA A 134 -3.81 -11.79 -16.40
N LYS A 135 -2.94 -10.91 -16.91
CA LYS A 135 -3.14 -10.25 -18.21
C LYS A 135 -3.16 -11.25 -19.36
N GLN A 136 -2.22 -12.20 -19.39
CA GLN A 136 -2.15 -13.21 -20.44
C GLN A 136 -3.39 -14.12 -20.42
N ILE A 137 -3.83 -14.56 -19.24
CA ILE A 137 -5.06 -15.36 -19.09
C ILE A 137 -6.29 -14.56 -19.50
N ALA A 138 -6.38 -13.28 -19.09
CA ALA A 138 -7.48 -12.41 -19.48
C ALA A 138 -7.55 -12.22 -21.00
N GLU A 139 -6.41 -12.06 -21.67
CA GLU A 139 -6.34 -11.96 -23.14
C GLU A 139 -6.79 -13.26 -23.82
N TYR A 140 -6.28 -14.41 -23.36
CA TYR A 140 -6.70 -15.71 -23.87
C TYR A 140 -8.22 -15.94 -23.73
N VAL A 141 -8.78 -15.68 -22.54
CA VAL A 141 -10.21 -15.82 -22.29
C VAL A 141 -11.01 -14.83 -23.13
N ALA A 142 -10.55 -13.57 -23.23
CA ALA A 142 -11.20 -12.57 -24.05
C ALA A 142 -11.27 -13.03 -25.51
N TYR A 143 -10.13 -13.34 -26.14
CA TYR A 143 -10.10 -13.78 -27.54
C TYR A 143 -10.94 -15.03 -27.79
N THR A 144 -10.88 -16.02 -26.90
CA THR A 144 -11.72 -17.22 -26.97
C THR A 144 -13.20 -16.87 -26.97
N ARG A 145 -13.64 -15.97 -26.07
CA ARG A 145 -15.04 -15.52 -25.98
C ARG A 145 -15.47 -14.66 -27.17
N LEU A 146 -14.54 -13.97 -27.83
CA LEU A 146 -14.80 -13.23 -29.05
C LEU A 146 -14.85 -14.14 -30.30
N GLY A 147 -14.50 -15.42 -30.17
CA GLY A 147 -14.48 -16.40 -31.28
C GLY A 147 -13.21 -16.35 -32.14
N LEU A 148 -12.13 -15.76 -31.62
CA LEU A 148 -10.82 -15.73 -32.28
C LEU A 148 -10.01 -16.99 -31.94
N ASP A 149 -9.12 -17.37 -32.84
CA ASP A 149 -8.18 -18.47 -32.59
C ASP A 149 -7.14 -18.02 -31.55
N ALA A 150 -7.27 -18.53 -30.33
CA ALA A 150 -6.43 -18.20 -29.21
C ALA A 150 -5.82 -19.49 -28.65
N SER A 151 -4.50 -19.51 -28.48
CA SER A 151 -3.78 -20.58 -27.80
C SER A 151 -3.02 -20.02 -26.60
N PHE A 152 -2.88 -20.83 -25.56
CA PHE A 152 -2.17 -20.49 -24.34
C PHE A 152 -1.11 -21.56 -24.07
N VAL A 153 0.15 -21.15 -23.99
CA VAL A 153 1.28 -22.04 -23.69
C VAL A 153 1.62 -21.89 -22.22
N TYR A 154 1.52 -22.99 -21.47
CA TYR A 154 1.87 -23.02 -20.05
C TYR A 154 3.38 -22.98 -19.88
N GLY A 155 3.84 -22.14 -18.95
CA GLY A 155 5.24 -22.11 -18.51
C GLY A 155 5.46 -22.94 -17.26
N ASP A 156 6.60 -22.69 -16.63
CA ASP A 156 7.02 -23.35 -15.39
C ASP A 156 6.02 -23.12 -14.24
N ILE A 157 5.95 -24.10 -13.33
CA ILE A 157 5.10 -24.03 -12.13
C ILE A 157 5.88 -23.33 -11.02
N ILE A 158 5.40 -22.16 -10.60
CA ILE A 158 6.04 -21.34 -9.57
C ILE A 158 5.17 -21.33 -8.31
N VAL A 159 5.78 -21.51 -7.13
CA VAL A 159 5.09 -21.37 -5.84
C VAL A 159 4.81 -19.88 -5.57
N GLU A 160 3.57 -19.44 -5.79
CA GLU A 160 3.16 -18.05 -5.54
C GLU A 160 2.78 -17.77 -4.08
N GLU A 161 2.18 -18.76 -3.40
CA GLU A 161 1.70 -18.64 -2.02
C GLU A 161 1.84 -19.98 -1.27
N LEU A 162 2.07 -19.90 0.04
CA LEU A 162 2.10 -21.05 0.95
C LEU A 162 1.12 -20.83 2.09
N VAL A 163 0.11 -21.69 2.19
CA VAL A 163 -0.86 -21.67 3.29
C VAL A 163 -0.43 -22.70 4.34
N CYS A 164 -0.08 -22.22 5.54
CA CYS A 164 0.50 -23.04 6.59
C CYS A 164 -0.45 -23.23 7.77
N LEU A 165 -0.54 -24.47 8.27
CA LEU A 165 -1.16 -24.78 9.55
C LEU A 165 -0.25 -24.33 10.70
N ASP A 166 -0.82 -24.09 11.89
CA ASP A 166 -0.08 -23.60 13.06
C ASP A 166 1.09 -24.51 13.49
N SER A 167 0.94 -25.83 13.31
CA SER A 167 2.00 -26.82 13.60
C SER A 167 2.24 -27.73 12.39
N PRO A 168 2.96 -27.24 11.38
CA PRO A 168 3.16 -27.98 10.15
C PRO A 168 4.19 -29.10 10.34
N GLY A 169 3.93 -30.28 9.77
CA GLY A 169 4.85 -31.41 9.83
C GLY A 169 6.21 -31.10 9.17
N PRO A 170 7.27 -31.84 9.49
CA PRO A 170 8.63 -31.56 8.99
C PRO A 170 8.75 -31.64 7.46
N LEU A 171 7.90 -32.45 6.80
CA LEU A 171 7.87 -32.61 5.34
C LEU A 171 6.76 -31.77 4.66
N SER A 172 6.14 -30.85 5.38
CA SER A 172 5.14 -29.96 4.80
C SER A 172 5.76 -28.97 3.80
N GLY A 173 4.98 -28.54 2.81
CA GLY A 173 5.40 -27.47 1.88
C GLY A 173 5.88 -26.21 2.61
N CYS A 174 5.30 -25.89 3.77
CA CYS A 174 5.71 -24.75 4.60
C CYS A 174 7.12 -24.82 5.19
N LYS A 175 7.70 -26.02 5.29
CA LYS A 175 9.08 -26.22 5.75
C LYS A 175 10.06 -26.43 4.61
N GLN A 176 9.58 -26.96 3.48
CA GLN A 176 10.41 -27.43 2.37
C GLN A 176 10.44 -26.47 1.18
N LEU A 177 9.38 -25.69 0.97
CA LEU A 177 9.21 -24.79 -0.16
C LEU A 177 9.34 -23.33 0.26
N LYS A 178 9.79 -22.51 -0.68
CA LYS A 178 9.83 -21.06 -0.60
C LYS A 178 9.03 -20.45 -1.73
N LEU A 179 8.57 -19.22 -1.51
CA LEU A 179 7.90 -18.45 -2.55
C LEU A 179 8.87 -18.19 -3.71
N GLY A 180 8.43 -18.49 -4.93
CA GLY A 180 9.25 -18.42 -6.13
C GLY A 180 10.00 -19.72 -6.49
N ASP A 181 9.90 -20.77 -5.68
CA ASP A 181 10.45 -22.08 -6.06
C ASP A 181 9.71 -22.63 -7.29
N ILE A 182 10.47 -23.34 -8.15
CA ILE A 182 9.93 -23.99 -9.36
C ILE A 182 9.72 -25.47 -9.07
N ILE A 183 8.48 -25.94 -9.27
CA ILE A 183 8.15 -27.36 -9.13
C ILE A 183 8.48 -28.07 -10.44
N THR A 184 9.49 -28.93 -10.42
CA THR A 184 9.96 -29.68 -11.61
C THR A 184 9.43 -31.11 -11.66
N SER A 185 9.05 -31.68 -10.51
CA SER A 185 8.51 -33.03 -10.40
C SER A 185 7.68 -33.23 -9.14
N LEU A 186 6.74 -34.17 -9.19
CA LEU A 186 5.98 -34.68 -8.05
C LEU A 186 6.06 -36.21 -8.03
N ASP A 187 6.43 -36.80 -6.90
CA ASP A 187 6.64 -38.25 -6.73
C ASP A 187 7.56 -38.89 -7.80
N GLY A 188 8.60 -38.16 -8.19
CA GLY A 188 9.56 -38.59 -9.21
C GLY A 188 9.04 -38.52 -10.65
N LYS A 189 7.80 -38.06 -10.87
CA LYS A 189 7.25 -37.80 -12.21
C LYS A 189 7.52 -36.34 -12.59
N PRO A 190 8.12 -36.07 -13.77
CA PRO A 190 8.30 -34.71 -14.26
C PRO A 190 6.96 -33.97 -14.39
N THR A 191 6.92 -32.72 -13.95
CA THR A 191 5.74 -31.85 -14.03
C THR A 191 6.14 -30.45 -14.52
N PRO A 192 6.59 -30.31 -15.78
CA PRO A 192 7.00 -29.02 -16.34
C PRO A 192 5.86 -27.99 -16.40
N THR A 193 4.60 -28.44 -16.49
CA THR A 193 3.44 -27.55 -16.63
C THR A 193 2.33 -27.88 -15.64
N LEU A 194 1.49 -26.89 -15.34
CA LEU A 194 0.36 -27.04 -14.42
C LEU A 194 -0.65 -28.11 -14.87
N LEU A 195 -0.81 -28.31 -16.18
CA LEU A 195 -1.68 -29.35 -16.74
C LEU A 195 -1.22 -30.76 -16.37
N GLU A 196 0.08 -30.97 -16.23
CA GLU A 196 0.66 -32.26 -15.85
C GLU A 196 0.66 -32.45 -14.32
N LEU A 197 0.78 -31.37 -13.55
CA LEU A 197 0.76 -31.41 -12.09
C LEU A 197 -0.66 -31.61 -11.51
N SER A 198 -1.66 -30.89 -12.03
CA SER A 198 -3.04 -30.91 -11.50
C SER A 198 -3.63 -32.32 -11.31
N PRO A 199 -3.53 -33.26 -12.26
CA PRO A 199 -4.06 -34.61 -12.06
C PRO A 199 -3.29 -35.43 -11.02
N LEU A 200 -2.00 -35.13 -10.79
CA LEU A 200 -1.20 -35.82 -9.76
C LEU A 200 -1.54 -35.36 -8.35
N MET A 201 -2.05 -34.13 -8.20
CA MET A 201 -2.49 -33.58 -6.91
C MET A 201 -3.92 -33.97 -6.51
N ALA A 202 -4.71 -34.51 -7.44
CA ALA A 202 -6.07 -34.97 -7.18
C ALA A 202 -6.14 -36.38 -6.57
N GLY A 203 -4.97 -37.02 -6.36
CA GLY A 203 -4.82 -38.35 -5.76
C GLY A 203 -4.98 -38.39 -4.25
#